data_AF-A0A142X8A6-F1
#
_entry.id   AF-A0A142X8A6-F1
#
_cell.length_a   1.000
_cell.length_b   1.000
_cell.length_c   1.000
_cell.angle_alpha   90.00
_cell.angle_beta   90.00
_cell.angle_gamma   90.00
#
_symmetry.space_group_name_H-M   'P 1'
#
loop_
_entity.id
_entity.type
_entity.pdbx_description
1 polymer ?
#
loop_
_entity_poly.entity_id
_entity_poly.type
_entity_poly.pdbx_seq_one_letter_code
_entity_poly.pdbx_strand_id
1 'polypeptide(L)'
;MTTTKSAADVLYRLLYRALIEIREQGWDTGNKAVFHLADLFHTTALELGQVAAGSESHEAVLRHLEEKAAEKGVTRWLQNALSEIDTQTATPTN
;
A
#
# COMPACT_ATOMS: atom_id res chain seq x y z
N MET A 1 30.23 -3.02 -9.20
CA MET A 1 29.56 -1.74 -9.49
C MET A 1 28.45 -1.56 -8.47
N THR A 2 28.58 -0.60 -7.56
CA THR A 2 27.49 -0.23 -6.63
C THR A 2 26.53 0.68 -7.38
N THR A 3 25.40 0.15 -7.83
CA THR A 3 24.33 0.95 -8.43
C THR A 3 23.77 1.87 -7.35
N THR A 4 23.93 3.19 -7.52
CA THR A 4 23.29 4.17 -6.63
C THR A 4 21.78 4.00 -6.76
N LYS A 5 21.10 3.66 -5.66
CA LYS A 5 19.63 3.56 -5.62
C LYS A 5 19.03 4.91 -5.94
N SER A 6 17.94 4.94 -6.71
CA SER A 6 17.21 6.18 -6.94
C SER A 6 16.60 6.69 -5.62
N ALA A 7 16.31 7.99 -5.53
CA ALA A 7 15.60 8.54 -4.37
C ALA A 7 14.25 7.86 -4.15
N ALA A 8 13.53 7.52 -5.23
CA ALA A 8 12.27 6.78 -5.18
C ALA A 8 12.46 5.39 -4.56
N ASP A 9 13.47 4.62 -4.98
CA ASP A 9 13.77 3.31 -4.40
C ASP A 9 14.05 3.37 -2.89
N VAL A 10 14.74 4.42 -2.45
CA VAL A 10 14.98 4.66 -1.03
C VAL A 10 13.67 4.94 -0.30
N LEU A 11 12.83 5.80 -0.84
CA LEU A 11 11.51 6.13 -0.26
C LEU A 11 10.60 4.91 -0.16
N TYR A 12 10.51 4.09 -1.20
CA TYR A 12 9.71 2.87 -1.20
C TYR A 12 10.18 1.87 -0.14
N ARG A 13 11.50 1.72 0.05
CA ARG A 13 12.06 0.86 1.09
C ARG A 13 11.84 1.40 2.49
N LEU A 14 11.92 2.72 2.67
CA LEU A 14 11.60 3.37 3.94
C LEU A 14 10.12 3.21 4.29
N LEU A 15 9.22 3.39 3.31
CA LEU A 15 7.79 3.19 3.50
C LEU A 15 7.46 1.74 3.85
N TYR A 16 8.04 0.77 3.13
CA TYR A 16 7.94 -0.65 3.47
C TYR A 16 8.33 -0.89 4.94
N ARG A 17 9.49 -0.34 5.36
CA ARG A 17 9.98 -0.50 6.73
C ARG A 17 9.05 0.14 7.76
N ALA A 18 8.60 1.36 7.52
CA ALA A 18 7.68 2.06 8.42
C ALA A 18 6.35 1.30 8.59
N LEU A 19 5.81 0.73 7.50
CA LEU A 19 4.58 -0.05 7.56
C LEU A 19 4.76 -1.37 8.35
N ILE A 20 5.93 -2.01 8.28
CA ILE A 20 6.24 -3.15 9.16
C ILE A 20 6.23 -2.73 10.63
N GLU A 21 6.86 -1.61 10.98
CA GLU A 21 6.92 -1.14 12.36
C GLU A 21 5.53 -0.71 12.87
N ILE A 22 4.70 -0.07 12.04
CA ILE A 22 3.30 0.26 12.36
C ILE A 22 2.48 -1.02 12.57
N ARG A 23 2.69 -2.05 11.74
CA ARG A 23 2.02 -3.35 11.90
C ARG A 23 2.38 -3.98 13.24
N GLU A 24 3.66 -4.01 13.60
CA GLU A 24 4.14 -4.51 14.90
C GLU A 24 3.50 -3.73 16.05
N GLN A 25 3.48 -2.40 15.97
CA GLN A 25 2.81 -1.57 16.98
C GLN A 25 1.30 -1.82 17.07
N GLY A 26 0.63 -2.02 15.92
CA GLY A 26 -0.79 -2.35 15.87
C GLY A 26 -1.10 -3.69 16.55
N TRP A 27 -0.20 -4.67 16.39
CA TRP A 27 -0.26 -5.94 17.11
C TRP A 27 -0.06 -5.74 18.62
N ASP A 28 1.02 -5.08 19.02
CA ASP A 28 1.38 -4.89 20.44
C ASP A 28 0.33 -4.11 21.23
N THR A 29 -0.34 -3.16 20.58
CA THR A 29 -1.40 -2.33 21.18
C THR A 29 -2.80 -2.92 21.05
N GLY A 30 -2.95 -4.06 20.37
CA GLY A 30 -4.26 -4.67 20.08
C GLY A 30 -5.13 -3.88 19.09
N ASN A 31 -4.57 -2.87 18.41
CA ASN A 31 -5.27 -2.09 17.41
C ASN A 31 -5.31 -2.83 16.06
N LYS A 32 -6.37 -3.64 15.89
CA LYS A 32 -6.57 -4.46 14.70
C LYS A 32 -6.63 -3.67 13.40
N ALA A 33 -7.19 -2.46 13.42
CA ALA A 33 -7.26 -1.63 12.22
C ALA A 33 -5.86 -1.22 11.77
N VAL A 34 -5.04 -0.71 12.69
CA VAL A 34 -3.64 -0.35 12.40
C VAL A 34 -2.85 -1.57 11.92
N PHE A 35 -2.99 -2.71 12.61
CA PHE A 35 -2.32 -3.95 12.22
C PHE A 35 -2.69 -4.36 10.79
N HIS A 36 -3.98 -4.52 10.48
CA HIS A 36 -4.41 -5.05 9.19
C HIS A 36 -4.16 -4.10 8.03
N LEU A 37 -4.28 -2.78 8.22
CA LEU A 37 -3.98 -1.82 7.15
C LEU A 37 -2.49 -1.76 6.85
N ALA A 38 -1.64 -1.73 7.88
CA ALA A 38 -0.20 -1.77 7.67
C ALA A 38 0.25 -3.10 7.04
N ASP A 39 -0.34 -4.21 7.48
CA ASP A 39 -0.15 -5.55 6.91
C ASP A 39 -0.66 -5.65 5.46
N LEU A 40 -1.68 -4.90 5.06
CA LEU A 40 -2.16 -4.85 3.69
C LEU A 40 -1.17 -4.11 2.77
N PHE A 41 -0.67 -2.95 3.18
CA PHE A 41 0.08 -2.04 2.30
C PHE A 41 1.60 -2.22 2.31
N HIS A 42 2.19 -2.90 3.31
CA HIS A 42 3.65 -2.93 3.45
C HIS A 42 4.34 -3.38 2.16
N THR A 43 3.90 -4.48 1.54
CA THR A 43 4.46 -4.97 0.27
C THR A 43 4.18 -4.08 -0.93
N THR A 44 3.05 -3.36 -0.93
CA THR A 44 2.66 -2.47 -2.03
C THR A 44 3.71 -1.39 -2.27
N ALA A 45 4.37 -0.92 -1.21
CA ALA A 45 5.48 0.02 -1.34
C ALA A 45 6.63 -0.53 -2.21
N LEU A 46 6.94 -1.82 -2.12
CA LEU A 46 7.99 -2.45 -2.94
C LEU A 46 7.51 -2.72 -4.37
N GLU A 47 6.25 -3.09 -4.54
CA GLU A 47 5.61 -3.29 -5.85
C GLU A 47 5.60 -1.97 -6.65
N LEU A 48 5.36 -0.82 -6.01
CA LEU A 48 5.51 0.50 -6.64
C LEU A 48 6.95 0.80 -7.11
N GLY A 49 7.95 0.27 -6.40
CA GLY A 49 9.35 0.33 -6.88
C GLY A 49 9.57 -0.46 -8.17
N GLN A 50 8.89 -1.60 -8.32
CA GLN A 50 8.92 -2.40 -9.56
C GLN A 50 8.21 -1.67 -10.70
N VAL A 51 7.12 -0.96 -10.41
CA VAL A 51 6.46 -0.09 -11.39
C VAL A 51 7.38 1.02 -11.85
N ALA A 52 8.08 1.69 -10.92
CA ALA A 52 9.05 2.73 -11.27
C ALA A 52 10.23 2.19 -12.10
N ALA A 53 10.61 0.93 -11.90
CA ALA A 53 11.61 0.23 -12.70
C ALA A 53 11.09 -0.27 -14.06
N GLY A 54 9.79 -0.11 -14.33
CA GLY A 54 9.13 -0.57 -15.57
C GLY A 54 8.92 -2.09 -15.65
N SER A 55 9.10 -2.83 -14.55
CA SER A 55 8.92 -4.28 -14.50
C SER A 55 7.52 -4.72 -14.07
N GLU A 56 6.68 -3.79 -13.64
CA GLU A 56 5.29 -4.03 -13.22
C GLU A 56 4.40 -2.85 -13.61
N SER A 57 3.08 -3.03 -13.63
CA SER A 57 2.11 -1.95 -13.91
C SER A 57 1.30 -1.60 -12.67
N HIS A 58 0.80 -0.37 -12.58
CA HIS A 58 -0.05 0.06 -11.46
C HIS A 58 -1.31 -0.81 -11.33
N GLU A 59 -1.88 -1.26 -12.45
CA GLU A 59 -3.03 -2.16 -12.47
C GLU A 59 -2.71 -3.53 -11.87
N ALA A 60 -1.50 -4.05 -12.11
CA ALA A 60 -1.05 -5.29 -11.49
C ALA A 60 -0.89 -5.14 -9.97
N VAL A 61 -0.31 -4.02 -9.53
CA VAL A 61 -0.17 -3.69 -8.09
C VAL A 61 -1.54 -3.56 -7.43
N LEU A 62 -2.49 -2.88 -8.07
CA LEU A 62 -3.85 -2.73 -7.53
C LEU A 62 -4.56 -4.09 -7.41
N ARG A 63 -4.44 -4.95 -8.42
CA ARG A 63 -5.00 -6.32 -8.38
C ARG A 63 -4.39 -7.13 -7.23
N HIS A 64 -3.06 -7.10 -7.04
CA HIS A 64 -2.41 -7.78 -5.92
C HIS A 64 -2.88 -7.24 -4.55
N LEU A 65 -3.14 -5.93 -4.45
CA LEU A 65 -3.69 -5.30 -3.25
C LEU A 65 -5.11 -5.81 -2.95
N GLU A 66 -5.96 -5.94 -3.98
CA GLU A 66 -7.32 -6.50 -3.86
C GLU A 66 -7.31 -7.96 -3.41
N GLU A 67 -6.42 -8.78 -4.00
CA GLU A 67 -6.22 -10.18 -3.62
C GLU A 67 -5.80 -10.30 -2.15
N LYS A 68 -4.80 -9.52 -1.71
CA LYS A 68 -4.37 -9.47 -0.30
C LYS A 68 -5.46 -8.97 0.63
N ALA A 69 -6.28 -8.01 0.20
CA ALA A 69 -7.41 -7.54 0.99
C ALA A 69 -8.45 -8.65 1.22
N ALA A 70 -8.69 -9.49 0.21
CA ALA A 70 -9.54 -10.67 0.33
C ALA A 70 -8.96 -11.71 1.30
N GLU A 71 -7.68 -12.04 1.15
CA GLU A 71 -6.98 -13.01 2.04
C GLU A 71 -7.00 -12.56 3.51
N LYS A 72 -6.85 -11.25 3.75
CA LYS A 72 -6.80 -10.66 5.09
C LYS A 72 -8.17 -10.28 5.67
N GLY A 73 -9.25 -10.45 4.90
CA GLY A 73 -10.61 -10.13 5.34
C GLY A 73 -10.90 -8.62 5.46
N VAL A 74 -10.17 -7.78 4.73
CA VAL A 74 -10.32 -6.31 4.74
C VAL A 74 -10.88 -5.75 3.42
N THR A 75 -11.43 -6.58 2.55
CA THR A 75 -12.04 -6.19 1.26
C THR A 75 -13.05 -5.05 1.40
N ARG A 76 -13.93 -5.10 2.42
CA ARG A 76 -14.93 -4.05 2.63
C ARG A 76 -14.28 -2.69 2.88
N TRP A 77 -13.19 -2.66 3.65
CA TRP A 77 -12.47 -1.41 3.90
C TRP A 77 -11.89 -0.87 2.59
N LEU A 78 -11.25 -1.73 1.78
CA LEU A 78 -10.65 -1.33 0.51
C LEU A 78 -11.71 -0.79 -0.46
N GLN A 79 -12.84 -1.47 -0.61
CA GLN A 79 -13.94 -1.03 -1.48
C GLN A 79 -14.53 0.31 -1.06
N ASN A 80 -14.69 0.53 0.24
CA ASN A 80 -15.16 1.82 0.76
C ASN A 80 -14.15 2.93 0.45
N ALA A 81 -12.86 2.69 0.71
CA ALA A 81 -11.80 3.67 0.43
C ALA A 81 -11.72 4.02 -1.07
N LEU A 82 -11.83 3.03 -1.95
CA LEU A 82 -11.88 3.25 -3.41
C LEU A 82 -13.10 4.07 -3.81
N SER A 83 -14.28 3.73 -3.29
CA SER A 83 -15.53 4.47 -3.58
C SER A 83 -15.44 5.93 -3.11
N GLU A 84 -14.83 6.18 -1.96
CA GLU A 84 -14.60 7.53 -1.44
C GLU A 84 -13.66 8.35 -2.34
N ILE A 85 -12.59 7.72 -2.85
CA ILE A 85 -11.66 8.36 -3.79
C ILE A 85 -12.38 8.71 -5.10
N ASP A 86 -13.15 7.78 -5.66
CA ASP A 86 -13.89 8.01 -6.91
C ASP A 86 -14.92 9.14 -6.76
N THR A 87 -15.64 9.17 -5.63
CA THR A 87 -16.62 10.23 -5.34
C THR A 87 -15.96 11.61 -5.21
N GLN A 88 -14.75 11.68 -4.65
CA GLN A 88 -13.97 12.91 -4.56
C GLN A 88 -13.48 13.39 -5.93
N THR A 89 -13.13 12.47 -6.84
CA THR A 89 -12.76 12.84 -8.21
C THR A 89 -13.95 13.33 -9.06
N ALA A 90 -15.18 12.99 -8.67
CA ALA A 90 -16.40 13.36 -9.38
C ALA A 90 -16.99 14.72 -8.98
N THR A 91 -16.45 15.40 -7.95
CA THR A 91 -16.94 16.71 -7.50
C THR A 91 -16.06 17.82 -8.09
N PRO A 92 -16.53 18.58 -9.11
CA PRO A 92 -15.80 19.75 -9.57
C PRO A 92 -15.90 20.84 -8.50
N THR A 93 -14.75 21.33 -8.04
CA THR A 93 -14.64 22.57 -7.25
C THR A 93 -15.30 23.71 -8.04
N ASN A 94 -16.38 24.28 -7.49
CA ASN A 94 -16.92 25.58 -7.92
C ASN A 94 -16.03 26.72 -7.44
#